data_AF-A0A8B7WK83-F1
#
_entry.id   AF-A0A8B7WK83-F1
#
_cell.length_a   1.000
_cell.length_b   1.000
_cell.length_c   1.000
_cell.angle_alpha   90.00
_cell.angle_beta   90.00
_cell.angle_gamma   90.00
#
_symmetry.space_group_name_H-M   'P 1'
#
loop_
_entity.id
_entity.type
_entity.pdbx_description
1 polymer ?
#
loop_
_entity_poly.entity_id
_entity_poly.type
_entity_poly.pdbx_seq_one_letter_code
_entity_poly.pdbx_strand_id
1 'polypeptide(L)'
;MTATEALLRVLLLLLATGHSTHGAECFPACDPKNGFCEDDNVCRCQPGWQGPLCDQCVTSPGCVNGLCEEPWQCICKDGWDGKLCDIGVQACTSTPCANNGTCMNLSDGDYECSCIPGYSGKDCQKKDGPCVINGSPCQHGGTCVDDEGQASHASCLCPPGFSGNFCEIVANSCTPNPCENAGVCTDIGGDFRCRCPAGFIDKTCSRSVTNCASSPCQNGGTCLQHTQGQAICFTILGVLTSLVVLGTVGIVFLNKCEAWVSNLRYNHMLRKKKNLLLQYNSGEELAVNIIFPEKIDMTTFSKEAGEEEI
;
A
#
# COMPACT_ATOMS: atom_id res chain seq x y z
N MET A 1 -3.79 43.07 93.12
CA MET A 1 -4.18 42.11 92.06
C MET A 1 -3.26 40.90 92.18
N THR A 2 -3.80 39.80 92.69
CA THR A 2 -3.06 38.58 93.03
C THR A 2 -2.72 37.79 91.77
N ALA A 3 -1.62 37.02 91.80
CA ALA A 3 -1.13 36.21 90.67
C ALA A 3 -2.18 35.28 90.04
N THR A 4 -3.28 35.00 90.75
CA THR A 4 -4.45 34.24 90.30
C THR A 4 -5.28 34.94 89.21
N GLU A 5 -5.40 36.27 89.24
CA GLU A 5 -6.13 37.06 88.21
C GLU A 5 -5.38 37.08 86.87
N ALA A 6 -4.04 37.12 86.92
CA ALA A 6 -3.19 37.09 85.73
C ALA A 6 -3.22 35.72 85.05
N LEU A 7 -3.21 34.64 85.84
CA LEU A 7 -3.35 33.28 85.33
C LEU A 7 -4.74 33.01 84.74
N LEU A 8 -5.81 33.54 85.33
CA LEU A 8 -7.17 33.38 84.80
C LEU A 8 -7.35 34.12 83.47
N ARG A 9 -6.75 35.32 83.30
CA ARG A 9 -6.75 36.05 82.03
C ARG A 9 -5.92 35.34 80.95
N VAL A 10 -4.78 34.76 81.31
CA VAL A 10 -3.96 33.97 80.37
C VAL A 10 -4.68 32.67 79.97
N LEU A 11 -5.37 32.00 80.91
CA LEU A 11 -6.16 30.81 80.63
C LEU A 11 -7.39 31.10 79.74
N LEU A 12 -8.08 32.23 79.97
CA LEU A 12 -9.19 32.69 79.13
C LEU A 12 -8.75 33.13 77.73
N LEU A 13 -7.56 33.71 77.59
CA LEU A 13 -6.96 34.05 76.29
C LEU A 13 -6.55 32.80 75.50
N LEU A 14 -6.03 31.76 76.16
CA LEU A 14 -5.68 30.49 75.52
C LEU A 14 -6.93 29.69 75.08
N LEU A 15 -8.07 29.84 75.77
CA LEU A 15 -9.35 29.26 75.34
C LEU A 15 -10.04 30.06 74.23
N ALA A 16 -9.72 31.35 74.07
CA ALA A 16 -10.27 32.21 73.02
C ALA A 16 -9.56 32.05 71.65
N THR A 17 -8.32 31.53 71.64
CA THR A 17 -7.54 31.31 70.40
C THR A 17 -7.65 29.89 69.84
N GLY A 18 -8.56 29.07 70.36
CA GLY A 18 -8.83 27.71 69.88
C GLY A 18 -9.86 27.60 68.75
N HIS A 19 -10.32 28.72 68.17
CA HIS A 19 -11.14 28.67 66.95
C HIS A 19 -10.20 28.72 65.74
N SER A 20 -10.10 27.58 65.05
CA SER A 20 -9.58 27.51 63.69
C SER A 20 -10.25 28.61 62.87
N THR A 21 -9.51 29.63 62.48
CA THR A 21 -9.97 30.71 61.58
C THR A 21 -10.02 30.25 60.12
N HIS A 22 -9.75 28.96 59.87
CA HIS A 22 -10.02 28.29 58.61
C HIS A 22 -11.29 27.45 58.85
N GLY A 23 -12.36 27.74 58.10
CA GLY A 23 -13.52 26.86 58.05
C GLY A 23 -13.09 25.43 57.73
N ALA A 24 -13.92 24.44 58.06
CA ALA A 24 -13.62 23.04 57.79
C ALA A 24 -13.09 22.86 56.35
N GLU A 25 -11.96 22.16 56.19
CA GLU A 25 -11.43 21.81 54.87
C GLU A 25 -11.94 20.42 54.49
N CYS A 26 -12.81 20.33 53.47
CA CYS A 26 -13.36 19.06 53.01
C CYS A 26 -12.36 18.30 52.15
N PHE A 27 -12.36 16.98 52.27
CA PHE A 27 -11.61 16.11 51.35
C PHE A 27 -12.53 15.01 50.79
N PRO A 28 -12.82 14.99 49.48
CA PRO A 28 -12.37 15.93 48.43
C PRO A 28 -12.89 17.37 48.62
N ALA A 29 -12.17 18.34 48.04
CA ALA A 29 -12.52 19.76 48.15
C ALA A 29 -13.81 20.08 47.39
N CYS A 30 -14.70 20.85 48.03
CA CYS A 30 -15.89 21.39 47.39
C CYS A 30 -15.53 22.42 46.32
N ASP A 31 -16.44 22.67 45.37
CA ASP A 31 -16.31 23.78 44.44
C ASP A 31 -16.16 25.10 45.20
N PRO A 32 -15.12 25.91 44.89
CA PRO A 32 -14.76 27.08 45.69
C PRO A 32 -15.76 28.25 45.56
N LYS A 33 -16.63 28.23 44.55
CA LYS A 33 -17.66 29.26 44.34
C LYS A 33 -19.03 28.77 44.77
N ASN A 34 -19.30 27.49 44.52
CA ASN A 34 -20.64 26.94 44.54
C ASN A 34 -20.92 26.09 45.77
N GLY A 35 -19.92 25.82 46.61
CA GLY A 35 -20.10 25.07 47.85
C GLY A 35 -19.27 25.62 49.00
N PHE A 36 -19.65 25.22 50.22
CA PHE A 36 -18.82 25.37 51.41
C PHE A 36 -18.79 24.06 52.19
N CYS A 37 -17.70 23.85 52.91
CA CYS A 37 -17.51 22.65 53.70
C CYS A 37 -18.01 22.86 55.13
N GLU A 38 -18.70 21.85 55.66
CA GLU A 38 -19.06 21.77 57.08
C GLU A 38 -18.18 20.77 57.85
N ASP A 39 -18.20 20.87 59.18
CA ASP A 39 -17.35 20.10 60.10
C ASP A 39 -17.49 18.56 59.95
N ASP A 40 -18.58 18.09 59.36
CA ASP A 40 -18.85 16.67 59.08
C ASP A 40 -18.28 16.18 57.74
N ASN A 41 -17.40 16.95 57.08
CA ASN A 41 -16.79 16.61 55.79
C ASN A 41 -17.83 16.53 54.63
N VAL A 42 -18.93 17.27 54.76
CA VAL A 42 -20.02 17.33 53.79
C VAL A 42 -19.98 18.68 53.08
N CYS A 43 -19.93 18.66 51.74
CA CYS A 43 -20.08 19.86 50.93
C CYS A 43 -21.55 20.29 50.89
N ARG A 44 -21.84 21.48 51.41
CA ARG A 44 -23.16 22.12 51.24
C ARG A 44 -23.13 23.06 50.06
N CYS A 45 -24.04 22.82 49.13
CA CYS A 45 -24.10 23.57 47.88
C CYS A 45 -24.91 24.85 48.02
N GLN A 46 -24.50 25.87 47.29
CA GLN A 46 -25.27 27.09 47.10
C GLN A 46 -26.55 26.80 46.30
N PRO A 47 -27.59 27.64 46.42
CA PRO A 47 -28.84 27.45 45.70
C PRO A 47 -28.61 27.30 44.19
N GLY A 48 -29.10 26.20 43.62
CA GLY A 48 -28.96 25.91 42.20
C GLY A 48 -27.75 25.05 41.83
N TRP A 49 -26.96 24.61 42.81
CA TRP A 49 -25.89 23.64 42.66
C TRP A 49 -26.16 22.37 43.46
N GLN A 50 -25.63 21.25 42.99
CA GLN A 50 -25.84 19.91 43.53
C GLN A 50 -24.61 19.03 43.27
N GLY A 51 -24.72 17.76 43.64
CA GLY A 51 -23.64 16.79 43.55
C GLY A 51 -22.77 16.80 44.81
N PRO A 52 -21.89 15.79 44.97
CA PRO A 52 -21.07 15.65 46.17
C PRO A 52 -20.01 16.75 46.32
N LEU A 53 -19.67 17.45 45.24
CA LEU A 53 -18.67 18.53 45.21
C LEU A 53 -19.29 19.90 44.91
N CYS A 54 -20.60 20.01 44.71
CA CYS A 54 -21.28 21.25 44.30
C CYS A 54 -20.80 21.82 42.95
N ASP A 55 -20.34 20.96 42.06
CA ASP A 55 -19.84 21.25 40.72
C ASP A 55 -20.90 21.01 39.62
N GLN A 56 -22.08 20.51 40.00
CA GLN A 56 -23.17 20.23 39.07
C GLN A 56 -24.30 21.24 39.27
N CYS A 57 -24.79 21.84 38.20
CA CYS A 57 -25.96 22.70 38.26
C CYS A 57 -27.24 21.88 38.48
N VAL A 58 -28.25 22.53 39.06
CA VAL A 58 -29.62 22.03 39.18
C VAL A 58 -30.43 22.56 38.02
N THR A 59 -31.06 21.67 37.25
CA THR A 59 -31.95 22.06 36.15
C THR A 59 -33.22 22.74 36.67
N SER A 60 -33.92 23.50 35.82
CA SER A 60 -35.23 24.07 36.17
C SER A 60 -36.18 23.00 36.74
N PRO A 61 -37.00 23.29 37.76
CA PRO A 61 -37.96 22.33 38.29
C PRO A 61 -38.88 21.81 37.17
N GLY A 62 -38.96 20.48 37.03
CA GLY A 62 -39.76 19.83 35.99
C GLY A 62 -39.03 19.59 34.67
N CYS A 63 -37.74 19.91 34.56
CA CYS A 63 -36.93 19.56 33.40
C CYS A 63 -36.86 18.04 33.21
N VAL A 64 -37.30 17.54 32.05
CA VAL A 64 -37.39 16.10 31.78
C VAL A 64 -36.18 15.62 30.97
N ASN A 65 -36.03 16.10 29.73
CA ASN A 65 -34.95 15.71 28.82
C ASN A 65 -34.00 16.86 28.52
N GLY A 66 -33.64 17.62 29.55
CA GLY A 66 -32.72 18.76 29.44
C GLY A 66 -31.47 18.63 30.30
N LEU A 67 -30.55 19.56 30.06
CA LEU A 67 -29.28 19.75 30.74
C LEU A 67 -29.21 21.20 31.23
N CYS A 68 -28.23 21.53 32.06
CA CYS A 68 -27.95 22.91 32.45
C CYS A 68 -26.45 23.20 32.29
N GLU A 69 -26.13 24.46 31.94
CA GLU A 69 -24.77 25.01 32.06
C GLU A 69 -24.70 25.93 33.28
N GLU A 70 -25.77 26.72 33.47
CA GLU A 70 -26.00 27.55 34.65
C GLU A 70 -27.23 27.05 35.43
N PRO A 71 -27.30 27.32 36.75
CA PRO A 71 -28.44 26.93 37.57
C PRO A 71 -29.78 27.38 37.01
N TRP A 72 -30.80 26.54 37.19
CA TRP A 72 -32.18 26.80 36.82
C TRP A 72 -32.43 26.90 35.31
N GLN A 73 -31.52 26.42 34.49
CA GLN A 73 -31.74 26.23 33.05
C GLN A 73 -32.30 24.82 32.76
N CYS A 74 -32.96 24.70 31.61
CA CYS A 74 -33.35 23.42 31.02
C CYS A 74 -33.08 23.53 29.52
N ILE A 75 -31.85 23.24 29.12
CA ILE A 75 -31.41 23.21 27.72
C ILE A 75 -31.76 21.84 27.18
N CYS A 76 -32.67 21.77 26.21
CA CYS A 76 -33.16 20.50 25.71
C CYS A 76 -32.08 19.72 24.97
N LYS A 77 -32.05 18.42 25.24
CA LYS A 77 -31.27 17.48 24.45
C LYS A 77 -31.87 17.38 23.05
N ASP A 78 -31.05 16.92 22.10
CA ASP A 78 -31.50 16.68 20.74
C ASP A 78 -32.78 15.85 20.73
N GLY A 79 -33.76 16.31 19.96
CA GLY A 79 -35.06 15.66 19.87
C GLY A 79 -36.12 16.06 20.87
N TRP A 80 -35.80 16.98 21.77
CA TRP A 80 -36.75 17.50 22.75
C TRP A 80 -36.87 19.01 22.63
N ASP A 81 -38.08 19.51 22.87
CA ASP A 81 -38.45 20.91 22.81
C ASP A 81 -39.42 21.23 23.96
N GLY A 82 -39.82 22.48 24.06
CA GLY A 82 -40.60 23.02 25.17
C GLY A 82 -39.70 23.55 26.28
N LYS A 83 -40.27 24.42 27.12
CA LYS A 83 -39.51 25.05 28.22
C LYS A 83 -38.99 24.06 29.26
N LEU A 84 -39.58 22.86 29.31
CA LEU A 84 -39.24 21.79 30.25
C LEU A 84 -38.67 20.55 29.53
N CYS A 85 -38.43 20.64 28.22
CA CYS A 85 -37.92 19.54 27.39
C CYS A 85 -38.79 18.27 27.50
N ASP A 86 -40.10 18.49 27.55
CA ASP A 86 -41.17 17.51 27.69
C ASP A 86 -41.90 17.24 26.37
N ILE A 87 -41.61 18.02 25.32
CA ILE A 87 -42.19 17.87 23.99
C ILE A 87 -41.20 17.14 23.10
N GLY A 88 -41.54 15.95 22.61
CA GLY A 88 -40.74 15.26 21.61
C GLY A 88 -40.84 15.97 20.25
N VAL A 89 -39.71 16.36 19.67
CA VAL A 89 -39.66 16.99 18.35
C VAL A 89 -40.10 15.98 17.29
N GLN A 90 -41.10 16.35 16.50
CA GLN A 90 -41.54 15.56 15.34
C GLN A 90 -40.93 16.15 14.07
N ALA A 91 -39.77 15.63 13.67
CA ALA A 91 -39.05 16.11 12.49
C ALA A 91 -39.92 16.17 11.21
N CYS A 92 -40.83 15.21 11.03
CA CYS A 92 -41.70 15.16 9.85
C CYS A 92 -42.70 16.31 9.73
N THR A 93 -42.93 17.10 10.79
CA THR A 93 -43.81 18.28 10.72
C THR A 93 -43.27 19.37 9.79
N SER A 94 -41.96 19.41 9.57
CA SER A 94 -41.30 20.33 8.65
C SER A 94 -41.30 19.86 7.19
N THR A 95 -41.90 18.69 6.91
CA THR A 95 -41.92 18.04 5.58
C THR A 95 -40.51 17.94 4.95
N PRO A 96 -39.54 17.29 5.63
CA PRO A 96 -38.15 17.28 5.17
C PRO A 96 -37.92 16.46 3.89
N CYS A 97 -38.74 15.44 3.63
CA CYS A 97 -38.60 14.58 2.46
C CYS A 97 -39.06 15.27 1.17
N ALA A 98 -38.13 15.51 0.25
CA ALA A 98 -38.40 16.05 -1.07
C ALA A 98 -39.05 15.01 -2.01
N ASN A 99 -39.46 15.47 -3.20
CA ASN A 99 -39.98 14.64 -4.29
C ASN A 99 -41.08 13.65 -3.88
N ASN A 100 -41.95 14.08 -2.96
CA ASN A 100 -43.09 13.30 -2.50
C ASN A 100 -42.70 11.99 -1.78
N GLY A 101 -41.50 11.96 -1.16
CA GLY A 101 -41.07 10.90 -0.25
C GLY A 101 -41.94 10.83 1.01
N THR A 102 -42.06 9.65 1.61
CA THR A 102 -42.82 9.44 2.84
C THR A 102 -41.91 9.62 4.05
N CYS A 103 -42.25 10.53 4.95
CA CYS A 103 -41.48 10.80 6.16
C CYS A 103 -41.94 9.94 7.34
N MET A 104 -40.99 9.39 8.09
CA MET A 104 -41.22 8.68 9.35
C MET A 104 -40.40 9.33 10.46
N ASN A 105 -41.05 9.69 11.58
CA ASN A 105 -40.35 10.21 12.75
C ASN A 105 -39.60 9.07 13.45
N LEU A 106 -38.36 9.32 13.85
CA LEU A 106 -37.54 8.44 14.67
C LEU A 106 -37.42 8.99 16.10
N SER A 107 -36.63 8.32 16.94
CA SER A 107 -36.28 8.82 18.28
C SER A 107 -35.39 10.06 18.19
N ASP A 108 -35.34 10.84 19.29
CA ASP A 108 -34.45 12.00 19.42
C ASP A 108 -34.64 13.04 18.30
N GLY A 109 -35.87 13.17 17.81
CA GLY A 109 -36.25 14.14 16.78
C GLY A 109 -35.57 13.95 15.44
N ASP A 110 -35.03 12.76 15.18
CA ASP A 110 -34.55 12.39 13.85
C ASP A 110 -35.72 11.88 12.98
N TYR A 111 -35.43 11.64 11.70
CA TYR A 111 -36.39 11.13 10.74
C TYR A 111 -35.73 10.26 9.68
N GLU A 112 -36.57 9.45 9.04
CA GLU A 112 -36.21 8.68 7.86
C GLU A 112 -37.18 8.99 6.72
N CYS A 113 -36.64 9.17 5.52
CA CYS A 113 -37.43 9.34 4.30
C CYS A 113 -37.44 8.06 3.49
N SER A 114 -38.63 7.50 3.28
CA SER A 114 -38.85 6.47 2.27
C SER A 114 -39.05 7.14 0.91
N CYS A 115 -38.04 7.08 0.06
CA CYS A 115 -38.08 7.68 -1.28
C CYS A 115 -38.94 6.88 -2.24
N ILE A 116 -39.59 7.59 -3.18
CA ILE A 116 -40.26 6.96 -4.31
C ILE A 116 -39.22 6.41 -5.31
N PRO A 117 -39.57 5.42 -6.14
CA PRO A 117 -38.65 4.88 -7.15
C PRO A 117 -38.07 5.97 -8.07
N GLY A 118 -36.75 5.96 -8.24
CA GLY A 118 -36.03 6.96 -9.05
C GLY A 118 -35.52 8.17 -8.28
N TYR A 119 -35.62 8.17 -6.94
CA TYR A 119 -35.05 9.17 -6.07
C TYR A 119 -34.32 8.54 -4.89
N SER A 120 -33.25 9.20 -4.45
CA SER A 120 -32.40 8.77 -3.33
C SER A 120 -31.82 9.95 -2.55
N GLY A 121 -31.00 9.65 -1.55
CA GLY A 121 -30.47 10.61 -0.57
C GLY A 121 -31.29 10.65 0.71
N LYS A 122 -30.73 11.27 1.78
CA LYS A 122 -31.37 11.35 3.10
C LYS A 122 -32.79 11.95 3.02
N ASP A 123 -32.95 12.93 2.14
CA ASP A 123 -34.17 13.72 2.02
C ASP A 123 -34.86 13.47 0.67
N CYS A 124 -34.52 12.38 -0.03
CA CYS A 124 -35.01 12.07 -1.38
C CYS A 124 -34.79 13.19 -2.40
N GLN A 125 -33.75 14.00 -2.19
CA GLN A 125 -33.44 15.17 -3.00
C GLN A 125 -32.70 14.84 -4.30
N LYS A 126 -32.03 13.68 -4.34
CA LYS A 126 -31.26 13.25 -5.51
C LYS A 126 -32.19 12.49 -6.44
N LYS A 127 -32.22 12.90 -7.70
CA LYS A 127 -32.84 12.11 -8.75
C LYS A 127 -31.87 11.01 -9.15
N ASP A 128 -32.32 9.77 -9.10
CA ASP A 128 -31.48 8.65 -9.51
C ASP A 128 -31.21 8.72 -11.01
N GLY A 129 -29.96 8.48 -11.37
CA GLY A 129 -29.55 8.36 -12.75
C GLY A 129 -29.80 6.96 -13.32
N PRO A 130 -29.53 6.80 -14.62
CA PRO A 130 -29.72 5.53 -15.32
C PRO A 130 -28.95 4.35 -14.71
N CYS A 131 -27.81 4.57 -14.06
CA CYS A 131 -27.02 3.50 -13.42
C CYS A 131 -27.76 2.81 -12.26
N VAL A 132 -28.58 3.55 -11.52
CA VAL A 132 -29.35 3.01 -10.38
C VAL A 132 -30.70 2.46 -10.85
N ILE A 133 -31.37 3.16 -11.76
CA ILE A 133 -32.71 2.78 -12.24
C ILE A 133 -32.66 1.55 -13.15
N ASN A 134 -31.74 1.53 -14.12
CA ASN A 134 -31.64 0.44 -15.11
C ASN A 134 -30.57 -0.60 -14.75
N GLY A 135 -29.79 -0.35 -13.68
CA GLY A 135 -28.60 -1.12 -13.33
C GLY A 135 -27.38 -0.73 -14.17
N SER A 136 -26.21 -1.27 -13.78
CA SER A 136 -24.96 -1.02 -14.50
C SER A 136 -24.96 -1.72 -15.87
N PRO A 137 -24.84 -0.99 -16.99
CA PRO A 137 -24.66 -1.59 -18.32
C PRO A 137 -23.19 -1.97 -18.59
N CYS A 138 -22.27 -1.67 -17.67
CA CYS A 138 -20.84 -1.83 -17.88
C CYS A 138 -20.40 -3.30 -17.79
N GLN A 139 -19.60 -3.73 -18.76
CA GLN A 139 -19.04 -5.07 -18.83
C GLN A 139 -17.67 -5.15 -18.14
N HIS A 140 -17.18 -6.38 -17.94
CA HIS A 140 -15.83 -6.67 -17.45
C HIS A 140 -15.43 -5.97 -16.14
N GLY A 141 -16.40 -5.66 -15.27
CA GLY A 141 -16.15 -4.99 -13.99
C GLY A 141 -16.00 -3.46 -14.10
N GLY A 142 -16.46 -2.85 -15.18
CA GLY A 142 -16.54 -1.39 -15.29
C GLY A 142 -17.51 -0.76 -14.29
N THR A 143 -17.16 0.43 -13.81
CA THR A 143 -17.97 1.20 -12.87
C THR A 143 -18.91 2.13 -13.64
N CYS A 144 -20.22 1.99 -13.43
CA CYS A 144 -21.21 2.89 -14.02
C CYS A 144 -21.17 4.24 -13.34
N VAL A 145 -21.17 5.31 -14.13
CA VAL A 145 -21.28 6.69 -13.69
C VAL A 145 -22.41 7.37 -14.43
N ASP A 146 -23.26 8.05 -13.67
CA ASP A 146 -24.30 8.91 -14.22
C ASP A 146 -23.64 10.20 -14.73
N ASP A 147 -23.83 10.53 -16.00
CA ASP A 147 -23.28 11.79 -16.55
C ASP A 147 -24.10 12.96 -15.99
N GLU A 148 -23.46 13.85 -15.21
CA GLU A 148 -24.09 14.90 -14.39
C GLU A 148 -24.92 15.93 -15.17
N GLY A 149 -25.03 15.82 -16.50
CA GLY A 149 -25.73 16.78 -17.36
C GLY A 149 -26.91 16.24 -18.19
N GLN A 150 -27.07 14.92 -18.36
CA GLN A 150 -28.14 14.35 -19.18
C GLN A 150 -28.69 13.06 -18.56
N ALA A 151 -29.91 13.14 -18.02
CA ALA A 151 -30.63 12.05 -17.34
C ALA A 151 -30.89 10.78 -18.18
N SER A 152 -30.32 10.68 -19.38
CA SER A 152 -30.51 9.60 -20.34
C SER A 152 -29.22 8.87 -20.72
N HIS A 153 -28.04 9.26 -20.23
CA HIS A 153 -26.79 8.61 -20.59
C HIS A 153 -26.03 8.09 -19.37
N ALA A 154 -25.90 6.77 -19.27
CA ALA A 154 -24.96 6.11 -18.37
C ALA A 154 -23.63 5.96 -19.09
N SER A 155 -22.53 6.33 -18.43
CA SER A 155 -21.17 6.12 -18.93
C SER A 155 -20.44 5.11 -18.04
N CYS A 156 -19.41 4.46 -18.58
CA CYS A 156 -18.66 3.44 -17.86
C CYS A 156 -17.19 3.83 -17.70
N LEU A 157 -16.69 3.76 -16.47
CA LEU A 157 -15.27 3.81 -16.18
C LEU A 157 -14.69 2.40 -16.33
N CYS A 158 -13.90 2.22 -17.39
CA CYS A 158 -13.37 0.92 -17.75
C CYS A 158 -12.09 0.56 -16.98
N PRO A 159 -11.95 -0.71 -16.54
CA PRO A 159 -10.69 -1.20 -15.97
C PRO A 159 -9.57 -1.21 -17.03
N PRO A 160 -8.29 -1.26 -16.60
CA PRO A 160 -7.17 -1.39 -17.53
C PRO A 160 -7.35 -2.58 -18.48
N GLY A 161 -7.12 -2.36 -19.78
CA GLY A 161 -7.32 -3.36 -20.82
C GLY A 161 -8.73 -3.43 -21.41
N PHE A 162 -9.64 -2.56 -20.99
CA PHE A 162 -10.98 -2.46 -21.56
C PHE A 162 -11.26 -1.03 -22.03
N SER A 163 -12.04 -0.91 -23.10
CA SER A 163 -12.45 0.36 -23.70
C SER A 163 -13.85 0.23 -24.33
N GLY A 164 -14.34 1.31 -24.94
CA GLY A 164 -15.72 1.40 -25.42
C GLY A 164 -16.64 2.06 -24.40
N ASN A 165 -17.89 2.32 -24.80
CA ASN A 165 -18.85 3.04 -23.95
C ASN A 165 -19.33 2.21 -22.76
N PHE A 166 -19.30 0.88 -22.90
CA PHE A 166 -19.73 -0.08 -21.89
C PHE A 166 -18.61 -1.05 -21.50
N CYS A 167 -17.35 -0.71 -21.77
CA CYS A 167 -16.19 -1.56 -21.52
C CYS A 167 -16.26 -2.92 -22.23
N GLU A 168 -16.97 -2.95 -23.36
CA GLU A 168 -17.18 -4.12 -24.20
C GLU A 168 -15.95 -4.46 -25.04
N ILE A 169 -15.08 -3.48 -25.30
CA ILE A 169 -13.89 -3.68 -26.12
C ILE A 169 -12.77 -4.14 -25.21
N VAL A 170 -12.30 -5.37 -25.42
CA VAL A 170 -11.04 -5.83 -24.83
C VAL A 170 -9.91 -5.20 -25.64
N ALA A 171 -9.22 -4.23 -25.05
CA ALA A 171 -8.06 -3.62 -25.67
C ALA A 171 -6.96 -4.67 -25.78
N ASN A 172 -6.76 -5.19 -26.99
CA ASN A 172 -5.66 -6.11 -27.26
C ASN A 172 -4.34 -5.35 -27.12
N SER A 173 -3.63 -5.63 -26.03
CA SER A 173 -2.36 -4.96 -25.71
C SER A 173 -1.24 -5.27 -26.73
N CYS A 174 -1.48 -6.20 -27.66
CA CYS A 174 -0.62 -6.49 -28.81
C CYS A 174 -0.99 -5.71 -30.09
N THR A 175 -1.93 -4.75 -30.04
CA THR A 175 -2.29 -3.94 -31.21
C THR A 175 -2.20 -2.44 -30.88
N PRO A 176 -1.23 -1.70 -31.45
CA PRO A 176 -0.13 -2.17 -32.32
C PRO A 176 0.85 -3.08 -31.56
N ASN A 177 1.56 -3.97 -32.26
CA ASN A 177 2.46 -4.94 -31.63
C ASN A 177 3.61 -4.21 -30.90
N PRO A 178 3.67 -4.27 -29.56
CA PRO A 178 4.70 -3.59 -28.78
C PRO A 178 6.04 -4.34 -28.76
N CYS A 179 6.10 -5.57 -29.29
CA CYS A 179 7.31 -6.37 -29.35
C CYS A 179 8.12 -6.05 -30.60
N GLU A 180 9.30 -5.47 -30.40
CA GLU A 180 10.27 -5.18 -31.44
C GLU A 180 11.08 -6.43 -31.84
N ASN A 181 11.93 -6.29 -32.87
CA ASN A 181 12.86 -7.33 -33.32
C ASN A 181 12.23 -8.70 -33.59
N ALA A 182 10.97 -8.73 -34.06
CA ALA A 182 10.19 -9.95 -34.29
C ALA A 182 9.87 -10.77 -33.02
N GLY A 183 9.76 -10.10 -31.86
CA GLY A 183 9.21 -10.71 -30.66
C GLY A 183 7.75 -11.13 -30.83
N VAL A 184 7.38 -12.27 -30.22
CA VAL A 184 5.99 -12.77 -30.25
C VAL A 184 5.22 -12.17 -29.08
N CYS A 185 4.21 -11.35 -29.37
CA CYS A 185 3.35 -10.74 -28.35
C CYS A 185 2.28 -11.71 -27.87
N THR A 186 2.02 -11.71 -26.58
CA THR A 186 0.87 -12.36 -25.95
C THR A 186 0.15 -11.34 -25.07
N ASP A 187 -1.12 -11.13 -25.33
CA ASP A 187 -1.98 -10.31 -24.48
C ASP A 187 -2.28 -11.07 -23.19
N ILE A 188 -2.12 -10.40 -22.05
CA ILE A 188 -2.36 -10.96 -20.71
C ILE A 188 -3.47 -10.21 -19.97
N GLY A 189 -4.28 -9.40 -20.67
CA GLY A 189 -5.44 -8.70 -20.12
C GLY A 189 -5.03 -7.41 -19.39
N GLY A 190 -5.06 -6.28 -20.11
CA GLY A 190 -4.63 -4.97 -19.59
C GLY A 190 -3.11 -4.76 -19.56
N ASP A 191 -2.34 -5.78 -19.91
CA ASP A 191 -0.90 -5.70 -20.16
C ASP A 191 -0.49 -6.69 -21.26
N PHE A 192 0.74 -6.61 -21.75
CA PHE A 192 1.30 -7.52 -22.75
C PHE A 192 2.60 -8.18 -22.26
N ARG A 193 2.90 -9.34 -22.86
CA ARG A 193 4.16 -10.04 -22.67
C ARG A 193 4.80 -10.36 -24.02
N CYS A 194 6.04 -9.92 -24.22
CA CYS A 194 6.83 -10.27 -25.39
C CYS A 194 7.70 -11.49 -25.11
N ARG A 195 7.64 -12.48 -25.99
CA ARG A 195 8.64 -13.56 -26.05
C ARG A 195 9.73 -13.17 -27.02
N CYS A 196 10.88 -12.77 -26.48
CA CYS A 196 12.00 -12.25 -27.28
C CYS A 196 12.75 -13.36 -28.02
N PRO A 197 13.23 -13.10 -29.25
CA PRO A 197 14.19 -13.95 -29.93
C PRO A 197 15.53 -13.96 -29.20
N ALA A 198 16.37 -14.96 -29.51
CA ALA A 198 17.71 -15.05 -28.94
C ALA A 198 18.53 -13.77 -29.23
N GLY A 199 19.20 -13.25 -28.21
CA GLY A 199 20.01 -12.03 -28.33
C GLY A 199 19.27 -10.72 -27.99
N PHE A 200 17.98 -10.75 -27.66
CA PHE A 200 17.21 -9.60 -27.19
C PHE A 200 16.63 -9.83 -25.79
N ILE A 201 16.50 -8.75 -25.03
CA ILE A 201 16.01 -8.70 -23.65
C ILE A 201 15.06 -7.51 -23.48
N ASP A 202 14.53 -7.33 -22.27
CA ASP A 202 13.51 -6.34 -21.86
C ASP A 202 12.05 -6.75 -22.18
N LYS A 203 11.08 -5.90 -21.78
CA LYS A 203 9.64 -6.17 -21.94
C LYS A 203 9.17 -6.07 -23.39
N THR A 204 9.87 -5.32 -24.24
CA THR A 204 9.53 -5.03 -25.64
C THR A 204 10.50 -5.67 -26.63
N CYS A 205 11.51 -6.42 -26.17
CA CYS A 205 12.59 -6.98 -26.97
C CYS A 205 13.40 -5.92 -27.74
N SER A 206 13.46 -4.69 -27.23
CA SER A 206 14.16 -3.59 -27.92
C SER A 206 15.68 -3.67 -27.72
N ARG A 207 16.11 -4.14 -26.55
CA ARG A 207 17.50 -4.10 -26.14
C ARG A 207 18.23 -5.40 -26.47
N SER A 208 19.38 -5.31 -27.11
CA SER A 208 20.23 -6.47 -27.36
C SER A 208 20.98 -6.92 -26.11
N VAL A 209 21.33 -8.20 -26.06
CA VAL A 209 22.11 -8.79 -24.98
C VAL A 209 23.59 -8.50 -25.19
N THR A 210 24.13 -7.50 -24.47
CA THR A 210 25.57 -7.21 -24.44
C THR A 210 26.27 -8.02 -23.36
N ASN A 211 26.64 -9.25 -23.68
CA ASN A 211 27.30 -10.15 -22.73
C ASN A 211 28.69 -9.67 -22.28
N CYS A 212 29.32 -8.75 -23.01
CA CYS A 212 30.63 -8.20 -22.65
C CYS A 212 30.56 -6.92 -21.78
N ALA A 213 29.36 -6.34 -21.58
CA ALA A 213 29.21 -5.10 -20.81
C ALA A 213 29.45 -5.28 -19.30
N SER A 214 29.22 -6.49 -18.77
CA SER A 214 29.50 -6.83 -17.37
C SER A 214 30.94 -7.30 -17.13
N SER A 215 31.82 -7.18 -18.12
CA SER A 215 33.21 -7.65 -18.08
C SER A 215 33.35 -9.06 -17.50
N PRO A 216 32.64 -10.08 -18.04
CA PRO A 216 32.67 -11.44 -17.49
C PRO A 216 34.03 -12.12 -17.60
N CYS A 217 34.92 -11.62 -18.47
CA CYS A 217 36.25 -12.16 -18.68
C CYS A 217 37.21 -11.64 -17.60
N GLN A 218 37.57 -12.53 -16.67
CA GLN A 218 38.55 -12.24 -15.62
C GLN A 218 40.00 -12.36 -16.15
N ASN A 219 40.97 -11.85 -15.38
CA ASN A 219 42.42 -11.94 -15.69
C ASN A 219 42.86 -11.25 -17.00
N GLY A 220 42.22 -10.14 -17.38
CA GLY A 220 42.62 -9.35 -18.55
C GLY A 220 42.33 -10.02 -19.90
N GLY A 221 41.44 -11.02 -19.93
CA GLY A 221 40.99 -11.64 -21.18
C GLY A 221 40.12 -10.70 -22.02
N THR A 222 40.29 -10.75 -23.34
CA THR A 222 39.47 -10.00 -24.30
C THR A 222 38.12 -10.70 -24.45
N CYS A 223 37.01 -9.94 -24.35
CA CYS A 223 35.66 -10.44 -24.53
C CYS A 223 35.17 -10.21 -25.97
N LEU A 224 34.64 -11.24 -26.61
CA LEU A 224 33.92 -11.14 -27.88
C LEU A 224 32.44 -11.49 -27.68
N GLN A 225 31.57 -10.64 -28.21
CA GLN A 225 30.13 -10.83 -28.16
C GLN A 225 29.69 -11.79 -29.27
N HIS A 226 29.05 -12.91 -28.90
CA HIS A 226 28.48 -13.84 -29.85
C HIS A 226 26.97 -13.57 -30.02
N THR A 227 26.48 -13.66 -31.26
CA THR A 227 25.10 -13.32 -31.66
C THR A 227 24.01 -14.19 -31.02
N GLN A 228 24.37 -15.31 -30.40
CA GLN A 228 23.44 -16.20 -29.68
C GLN A 228 23.33 -15.90 -28.16
N GLY A 229 23.84 -14.76 -27.70
CA GLY A 229 23.75 -14.40 -26.28
C GLY A 229 24.82 -15.06 -25.39
N GLN A 230 25.97 -15.43 -25.96
CA GLN A 230 27.13 -15.96 -25.21
C GLN A 230 28.31 -14.97 -25.29
N ALA A 231 29.08 -14.86 -24.20
CA ALA A 231 30.38 -14.18 -24.18
C ALA A 231 31.51 -15.18 -24.39
N ILE A 232 32.46 -14.84 -25.27
CA ILE A 232 33.66 -15.65 -25.51
C ILE A 232 34.87 -14.89 -24.95
N CYS A 233 35.60 -15.50 -24.03
CA CYS A 233 36.79 -14.92 -23.40
C CYS A 233 38.07 -15.60 -23.88
N PHE A 234 39.09 -14.84 -24.27
CA PHE A 234 40.41 -15.39 -24.59
C PHE A 234 41.55 -14.47 -24.13
N THR A 235 42.72 -15.05 -23.86
CA THR A 235 43.93 -14.32 -23.45
C THR A 235 45.01 -14.48 -24.52
N ILE A 236 45.58 -13.37 -25.01
CA ILE A 236 46.73 -13.43 -25.93
C ILE A 236 47.99 -13.64 -25.08
N LEU A 237 48.45 -14.88 -24.96
CA LEU A 237 49.76 -15.16 -24.36
C LEU A 237 50.85 -14.77 -25.37
N GLY A 238 51.60 -13.71 -25.04
CA GLY A 238 52.68 -13.19 -25.87
C GLY A 238 53.84 -14.18 -26.09
N VAL A 239 54.24 -14.30 -27.35
CA VAL A 239 55.60 -14.59 -27.88
C VAL A 239 56.30 -15.90 -27.44
N LEU A 240 56.43 -16.87 -28.36
CA LEU A 240 57.47 -17.90 -28.28
C LEU A 240 58.74 -17.44 -29.04
N THR A 241 59.64 -16.85 -28.28
CA THR A 241 60.99 -16.35 -28.60
C THR A 241 62.06 -17.45 -28.74
N SER A 242 61.89 -18.49 -29.57
CA SER A 242 62.95 -19.55 -29.65
C SER A 242 63.20 -20.21 -31.01
N LEU A 243 63.03 -19.50 -32.13
CA LEU A 243 63.42 -20.03 -33.46
C LEU A 243 64.50 -19.19 -34.14
N VAL A 244 65.66 -19.08 -33.48
CA VAL A 244 66.91 -18.73 -34.16
C VAL A 244 68.01 -19.67 -33.64
N VAL A 245 68.79 -20.22 -34.59
CA VAL A 245 70.07 -20.94 -34.48
C VAL A 245 70.02 -22.31 -33.76
N LEU A 246 70.38 -23.48 -34.31
CA LEU A 246 71.33 -23.89 -35.35
C LEU A 246 70.85 -25.25 -35.93
N GLY A 247 70.81 -25.41 -37.25
CA GLY A 247 71.61 -26.39 -37.99
C GLY A 247 71.21 -27.86 -37.78
N THR A 248 70.75 -28.64 -38.75
CA THR A 248 71.12 -28.70 -40.16
C THR A 248 70.12 -29.62 -40.88
N VAL A 249 70.01 -29.38 -42.17
CA VAL A 249 69.28 -30.10 -43.22
C VAL A 249 69.19 -31.61 -43.02
N GLY A 250 67.97 -32.13 -43.19
CA GLY A 250 67.72 -33.48 -43.68
C GLY A 250 67.10 -34.44 -42.66
N ILE A 251 65.81 -34.71 -42.81
CA ILE A 251 65.25 -36.05 -43.06
C ILE A 251 63.72 -35.96 -43.05
N VAL A 252 63.18 -36.10 -44.27
CA VAL A 252 61.98 -36.86 -44.65
C VAL A 252 60.61 -36.34 -44.18
N PHE A 253 59.97 -35.60 -45.09
CA PHE A 253 58.54 -35.75 -45.36
C PHE A 253 58.28 -37.19 -45.85
N LEU A 254 57.48 -37.97 -45.12
CA LEU A 254 56.30 -38.67 -45.65
C LEU A 254 55.66 -39.57 -44.58
N ASN A 255 54.41 -39.20 -44.27
CA ASN A 255 53.22 -40.05 -44.17
C ASN A 255 53.14 -41.29 -43.25
N LYS A 256 51.96 -41.34 -42.62
CA LYS A 256 51.25 -42.45 -41.97
C LYS A 256 51.62 -42.82 -40.53
N CYS A 257 50.64 -42.51 -39.67
CA CYS A 257 49.89 -43.41 -38.79
C CYS A 257 50.66 -44.33 -37.82
N GLU A 258 50.26 -44.16 -36.57
CA GLU A 258 50.39 -45.06 -35.41
C GLU A 258 51.81 -45.31 -34.91
N ALA A 259 52.21 -44.54 -33.88
CA ALA A 259 52.03 -44.88 -32.47
C ALA A 259 53.18 -45.78 -31.98
N TRP A 260 53.91 -45.32 -30.95
CA TRP A 260 53.96 -45.97 -29.64
C TRP A 260 54.57 -44.96 -28.65
N VAL A 261 53.70 -44.27 -27.91
CA VAL A 261 53.57 -44.37 -26.44
C VAL A 261 54.69 -43.69 -25.65
N SER A 262 54.41 -42.46 -25.21
CA SER A 262 54.72 -42.00 -23.83
C SER A 262 53.99 -40.68 -23.49
N ASN A 263 52.76 -40.79 -22.98
CA ASN A 263 52.02 -39.88 -22.09
C ASN A 263 50.50 -40.05 -22.34
N LEU A 264 49.84 -41.12 -21.88
CA LEU A 264 49.49 -41.34 -20.46
C LEU A 264 48.97 -40.07 -19.75
N ARG A 265 47.94 -39.41 -20.32
CA ARG A 265 46.85 -38.79 -19.51
C ARG A 265 45.64 -38.25 -20.26
N TYR A 266 45.66 -38.14 -21.60
CA TYR A 266 44.61 -37.38 -22.29
C TYR A 266 43.54 -38.21 -23.02
N ASN A 267 43.79 -39.47 -23.38
CA ASN A 267 42.95 -40.16 -24.38
C ASN A 267 42.25 -41.44 -23.91
N HIS A 268 41.74 -41.48 -22.68
CA HIS A 268 40.81 -42.54 -22.26
C HIS A 268 39.39 -42.05 -21.91
N MET A 269 39.07 -40.78 -22.19
CA MET A 269 37.76 -40.17 -21.88
C MET A 269 36.93 -39.77 -23.11
N LEU A 270 37.30 -40.17 -24.34
CA LEU A 270 36.58 -39.72 -25.55
C LEU A 270 36.11 -40.82 -26.51
N ARG A 271 36.02 -42.08 -26.08
CA ARG A 271 35.31 -43.13 -26.83
C ARG A 271 34.56 -44.11 -25.95
N LYS A 272 33.57 -43.61 -25.21
CA LYS A 272 32.31 -44.35 -25.03
C LYS A 272 31.18 -43.32 -25.08
N LYS A 273 30.23 -43.52 -26.01
CA LYS A 273 28.85 -43.04 -25.86
C LYS A 273 28.39 -43.44 -24.46
N LYS A 274 28.50 -42.54 -23.51
CA LYS A 274 27.91 -42.66 -22.19
C LYS A 274 27.43 -41.27 -21.87
N ASN A 275 26.11 -41.14 -21.80
CA ASN A 275 25.43 -40.03 -21.15
C ASN A 275 26.22 -39.70 -19.89
N LEU A 276 26.75 -38.49 -19.81
CA LEU A 276 27.43 -38.02 -18.61
C LEU A 276 26.30 -37.71 -17.61
N LEU A 277 25.95 -38.72 -16.80
CA LEU A 277 25.10 -38.51 -15.63
C LEU A 277 25.93 -37.73 -14.61
N LEU A 278 25.63 -36.45 -14.46
CA LEU A 278 26.13 -35.64 -13.36
C LEU A 278 25.25 -35.92 -12.15
N GLN A 279 25.82 -36.58 -11.14
CA GLN A 279 25.15 -36.73 -9.84
C GLN A 279 25.30 -35.41 -9.07
N TYR A 280 24.19 -34.70 -8.91
CA TYR A 280 24.09 -33.56 -8.00
C TYR A 280 23.55 -34.06 -6.66
N ASN A 281 24.07 -33.54 -5.54
CA ASN A 281 23.59 -33.86 -4.20
C ASN A 281 22.23 -33.16 -3.92
N SER A 282 21.20 -33.53 -4.68
CA SER A 282 19.78 -33.35 -4.37
C SER A 282 18.89 -34.15 -5.34
N GLY A 283 18.97 -35.48 -5.29
CA GLY A 283 17.85 -36.40 -5.57
C GLY A 283 17.13 -36.45 -6.94
N GLU A 284 17.41 -35.61 -7.93
CA GLU A 284 16.74 -35.69 -9.26
C GLU A 284 17.74 -35.68 -10.42
N GLU A 285 17.63 -36.66 -11.33
CA GLU A 285 18.49 -36.84 -12.51
C GLU A 285 17.96 -36.05 -13.72
N LEU A 286 18.79 -35.16 -14.30
CA LEU A 286 18.51 -34.46 -15.55
C LEU A 286 19.50 -34.90 -16.64
N ALA A 287 18.99 -35.52 -17.70
CA ALA A 287 19.79 -35.94 -18.85
C ALA A 287 19.99 -34.76 -19.82
N VAL A 288 21.24 -34.30 -19.99
CA VAL A 288 21.60 -33.23 -20.94
C VAL A 288 22.23 -33.85 -22.19
N ASN A 289 21.64 -33.59 -23.36
CA ASN A 289 22.13 -34.08 -24.64
C ASN A 289 23.01 -33.00 -25.28
N ILE A 290 24.33 -33.23 -25.36
CA ILE A 290 25.28 -32.26 -25.92
C ILE A 290 25.51 -32.61 -27.39
N ILE A 291 25.02 -31.76 -28.29
CA ILE A 291 25.28 -31.83 -29.74
C ILE A 291 26.52 -30.97 -30.02
N PHE A 292 27.57 -31.56 -30.59
CA PHE A 292 28.75 -30.82 -31.03
C PHE A 292 28.52 -30.30 -32.46
N PRO A 293 28.69 -28.99 -32.75
CA PRO A 293 28.57 -28.49 -34.12
C PRO A 293 29.82 -28.84 -34.93
N GLU A 294 29.62 -29.27 -36.18
CA GLU A 294 30.70 -29.43 -37.16
C GLU A 294 31.20 -28.06 -37.62
N LYS A 295 32.52 -27.85 -37.49
CA LYS A 295 33.34 -26.76 -38.06
C LYS A 295 32.80 -25.33 -37.89
N ILE A 296 33.44 -24.59 -37.00
CA ILE A 296 33.27 -23.14 -36.84
C ILE A 296 33.98 -22.42 -38.01
N ASP A 297 33.23 -21.66 -38.81
CA ASP A 297 33.74 -20.82 -39.89
C ASP A 297 34.18 -19.44 -39.34
N MET A 298 35.36 -18.95 -39.71
CA MET A 298 36.00 -17.75 -39.13
C MET A 298 35.61 -16.43 -39.84
N THR A 299 34.58 -16.43 -40.67
CA THR A 299 34.19 -15.28 -41.52
C THR A 299 33.25 -14.28 -40.85
N THR A 300 32.78 -14.53 -39.61
CA THR A 300 31.72 -13.73 -38.95
C THR A 300 32.20 -12.87 -37.77
N PHE A 301 33.50 -12.66 -37.60
CA PHE A 301 34.06 -11.84 -36.51
C PHE A 301 34.24 -10.37 -36.94
N SER A 302 33.70 -9.44 -36.16
CA SER A 302 34.01 -8.00 -36.24
C SER A 302 34.85 -7.60 -35.02
N LYS A 303 35.91 -6.82 -35.25
CA LYS A 303 36.78 -6.27 -34.21
C LYS A 303 36.36 -4.81 -33.96
N GLU A 304 35.87 -4.49 -32.77
CA GLU A 304 35.81 -3.09 -32.33
C GLU A 304 37.20 -2.66 -31.85
N ALA A 305 37.79 -1.68 -32.54
CA ALA A 305 38.93 -0.93 -32.04
C ALA A 305 38.38 0.18 -31.14
N GLY A 306 38.59 0.06 -29.83
CA GLY A 306 38.43 1.18 -28.92
C GLY A 306 39.60 2.15 -29.10
N GLU A 307 39.28 3.41 -29.40
CA GLU A 307 40.20 4.54 -29.25
C GLU A 307 40.54 4.72 -27.76
N GLU A 308 41.83 4.71 -27.43
CA GLU A 308 42.38 5.40 -26.25
C GLU A 308 43.84 5.80 -26.58
N GLU A 309 44.15 7.08 -26.35
CA GLU A 309 45.33 7.83 -26.78
C GLU A 309 46.68 7.34 -26.25
N ILE A 310 47.72 7.50 -27.09
CA ILE A 310 48.98 8.18 -26.73
C ILE A 310 49.20 9.29 -27.75
#